data_AF-A0A822HCI2-F1
#
_entry.id   AF-A0A822HCI2-F1
#
_cell.length_a   1.000
_cell.length_b   1.000
_cell.length_c   1.000
_cell.angle_alpha   90.00
_cell.angle_beta   90.00
_cell.angle_gamma   90.00
#
_symmetry.space_group_name_H-M   'P 1'
#
loop_
_entity.id
_entity.type
_entity.pdbx_description
1 polymer ?
#
loop_
_entity_poly.entity_id
_entity_poly.type
_entity_poly.pdbx_seq_one_letter_code
_entity_poly.pdbx_strand_id
1 'polypeptide(L)'
;WKWPFIDIFFYTDNSTHIKSDIYIEKDIIFPLILRPIATLWLPGPRNALRFFKKISEYYYSNLSFDDKCYLQKYSHRDEEEKYKQKVVNCAQLHNVYPYIQRICDNDYCDEYFMLNDITILYVLKMTKDK
;
A
#
# COMPACT_ATOMS: atom_id res chain seq x y z
N TRP A 1 24.09 -8.74 -7.79
CA TRP A 1 23.14 -9.06 -6.70
C TRP A 1 22.32 -10.27 -7.13
N LYS A 2 21.69 -11.03 -6.22
CA LYS A 2 20.88 -12.22 -6.58
C LYS A 2 19.39 -11.87 -6.45
N TRP A 3 18.71 -11.76 -7.58
CA TRP A 3 17.26 -11.68 -7.64
C TRP A 3 16.65 -13.10 -7.52
N PRO A 4 15.55 -13.31 -6.78
CA PRO A 4 14.80 -12.32 -6.00
C PRO A 4 15.42 -12.13 -4.60
N PHE A 5 15.24 -10.95 -4.01
CA PHE A 5 15.66 -10.62 -2.64
C PHE A 5 14.59 -9.77 -1.92
N ILE A 6 14.77 -9.60 -0.60
CA ILE A 6 13.92 -8.77 0.25
C ILE A 6 14.81 -7.65 0.81
N ASP A 7 14.37 -6.41 0.64
CA ASP A 7 14.99 -5.26 1.30
C ASP A 7 14.40 -5.07 2.70
N ILE A 8 15.29 -4.88 3.68
CA ILE A 8 14.93 -4.60 5.07
C ILE A 8 15.39 -3.18 5.40
N PHE A 9 14.42 -2.30 5.66
CA PHE A 9 14.68 -0.91 6.01
C PHE A 9 14.63 -0.73 7.53
N PHE A 10 15.73 -0.27 8.12
CA PHE A 10 15.77 0.11 9.52
C PHE A 10 15.20 1.51 9.70
N TYR A 11 14.62 1.76 10.87
CA TYR A 11 14.12 3.07 11.25
C TYR A 11 14.51 3.40 12.69
N THR A 12 14.49 4.69 12.98
CA THR A 12 14.55 5.25 14.35
C THR A 12 13.21 5.86 14.69
N ASP A 13 12.92 6.09 15.96
CA ASP A 13 11.63 6.63 16.36
C ASP A 13 11.74 7.64 17.51
N ASN A 14 10.72 8.48 17.62
CA ASN A 14 10.49 9.35 18.77
C ASN A 14 9.07 9.11 19.32
N SER A 15 8.57 9.96 20.21
CA SER A 15 7.25 9.75 20.84
C SER A 15 6.09 9.66 19.84
N THR A 16 6.18 10.32 18.68
CA THR A 16 5.05 10.48 17.74
C THR A 16 5.32 9.96 16.34
N HIS A 17 6.58 9.79 15.93
CA HIS A 17 6.95 9.45 14.56
C HIS A 17 7.96 8.31 14.49
N ILE A 18 7.92 7.61 13.36
CA ILE A 18 9.01 6.79 12.85
C ILE A 18 9.77 7.61 11.80
N LYS A 19 11.09 7.49 11.81
CA LYS A 19 12.01 8.09 10.85
C LYS A 19 12.86 7.00 10.17
N SER A 20 12.67 6.84 8.87
CA SER A 20 13.63 6.20 7.97
C SER A 20 14.17 7.27 7.01
N ASP A 21 14.02 7.09 5.69
CA ASP A 21 14.18 8.13 4.68
C ASP A 21 13.04 9.17 4.74
N ILE A 22 11.93 8.80 5.38
CA ILE A 22 10.74 9.64 5.56
C ILE A 22 10.30 9.67 7.02
N TYR A 23 9.57 10.72 7.39
CA TYR A 23 8.92 10.85 8.68
C TYR A 23 7.45 10.44 8.55
N ILE A 24 7.04 9.42 9.30
CA ILE A 24 5.66 8.93 9.33
C ILE A 24 5.15 8.92 10.75
N GLU A 25 3.95 9.46 10.95
CA GLU A 25 3.27 9.44 12.24
C GLU A 25 3.00 7.99 12.69
N LYS A 26 3.30 7.69 13.97
CA LYS A 26 3.16 6.33 14.53
C LYS A 26 1.72 5.83 14.52
N ASP A 27 0.73 6.72 14.63
CA ASP A 27 -0.69 6.40 14.59
C ASP A 27 -1.15 5.84 13.23
N ILE A 28 -0.46 6.18 12.15
CA ILE A 28 -0.69 5.62 10.81
C ILE A 28 -0.25 4.15 10.75
N ILE A 29 0.81 3.80 11.48
CA ILE A 29 1.44 2.47 11.42
C ILE A 29 0.88 1.56 12.51
N PHE A 30 0.72 2.05 13.74
CA PHE A 30 0.45 1.25 14.93
C PHE A 30 -1.00 1.39 15.46
N PRO A 31 -1.53 0.36 16.13
CA PRO A 31 -0.98 -1.00 16.22
C PRO A 31 -0.96 -1.68 14.84
N LEU A 32 -0.01 -2.60 14.64
CA LEU A 32 0.05 -3.36 13.38
C LEU A 32 -1.20 -4.24 13.25
N ILE A 33 -1.71 -4.34 12.03
CA ILE A 33 -2.85 -5.18 11.69
C ILE A 33 -2.39 -6.25 10.70
N LEU A 34 -2.82 -7.49 10.90
CA LEU A 34 -2.53 -8.56 9.95
C LEU A 34 -3.22 -8.28 8.62
N ARG A 35 -2.44 -8.27 7.54
CA ARG A 35 -2.90 -8.05 6.17
C ARG A 35 -2.46 -9.20 5.28
N PRO A 36 -3.30 -9.62 4.32
CA PRO A 36 -2.97 -10.71 3.42
C PRO A 36 -1.93 -10.28 2.39
N ILE A 37 -0.88 -11.08 2.23
CA ILE A 37 0.12 -10.98 1.16
C ILE A 37 0.29 -12.38 0.57
N ALA A 38 -0.27 -12.59 -0.62
CA ALA A 38 -0.40 -13.92 -1.23
C ALA A 38 -1.08 -14.91 -0.26
N THR A 39 -0.37 -15.95 0.19
CA THR A 39 -0.87 -16.97 1.12
C THR A 39 -0.56 -16.67 2.59
N LEU A 40 0.14 -15.58 2.88
CA LEU A 40 0.58 -15.21 4.23
C LEU A 40 -0.25 -14.07 4.82
N TRP A 41 -0.37 -14.05 6.14
CA TRP A 41 -0.89 -12.92 6.90
C TRP A 41 0.26 -12.27 7.65
N LEU A 42 0.62 -11.06 7.24
CA LEU A 42 1.79 -10.36 7.77
C LEU A 42 1.37 -9.07 8.47
N PRO A 43 2.09 -8.65 9.53
CA PRO A 43 1.85 -7.36 10.17
C PRO A 43 2.05 -6.23 9.17
N GLY A 44 1.02 -5.41 8.97
CA GLY A 44 1.06 -4.21 8.14
C GLY A 44 0.58 -2.98 8.90
N PRO A 45 0.74 -1.78 8.32
CA PRO A 45 0.29 -0.54 8.92
C PRO A 45 -1.22 -0.58 9.24
N ARG A 46 -1.60 0.01 10.37
CA ARG A 46 -2.99 0.24 10.76
C ARG A 46 -3.76 0.88 9.60
N ASN A 47 -3.34 2.07 9.17
CA ASN A 47 -3.94 2.80 8.06
C ASN A 47 -3.06 2.70 6.80
N ALA A 48 -3.17 1.57 6.10
CA ALA A 48 -2.38 1.29 4.90
C ALA A 48 -2.55 2.37 3.80
N LEU A 49 -3.77 2.87 3.58
CA LEU A 49 -3.98 3.92 2.57
C LEU A 49 -3.23 5.20 2.92
N ARG A 50 -3.33 5.69 4.16
CA ARG A 50 -2.63 6.91 4.59
C ARG A 50 -1.11 6.71 4.57
N PHE A 51 -0.64 5.51 4.93
CA PHE A 51 0.77 5.13 4.80
C PHE A 51 1.26 5.19 3.34
N PHE A 52 0.54 4.57 2.39
CA PHE A 52 0.91 4.60 0.98
C PHE A 52 0.82 6.01 0.37
N LYS A 53 -0.18 6.81 0.77
CA LYS A 53 -0.26 8.22 0.36
C LYS A 53 0.97 9.01 0.81
N LYS A 54 1.36 8.90 2.09
CA LYS A 54 2.57 9.55 2.62
C LYS A 54 3.85 9.15 1.89
N ILE A 55 4.06 7.83 1.69
CA ILE A 55 5.20 7.33 0.92
C ILE A 55 5.19 7.94 -0.48
N SER A 56 4.03 7.94 -1.12
CA SER A 56 3.98 8.40 -2.49
C SER A 56 4.10 9.91 -2.64
N GLU A 57 3.56 10.70 -1.72
CA GLU A 57 3.76 12.15 -1.72
C GLU A 57 5.25 12.49 -1.63
N TYR A 58 6.01 11.70 -0.88
CA TYR A 58 7.46 11.87 -0.75
C TYR A 58 8.22 11.49 -2.04
N TYR A 59 7.97 10.31 -2.61
CA TYR A 59 8.75 9.81 -3.76
C TYR A 59 8.21 10.26 -5.12
N TYR A 60 6.93 10.62 -5.22
CA TYR A 60 6.24 10.82 -6.49
C TYR A 60 5.30 12.03 -6.44
N SER A 61 5.85 13.19 -6.07
CA SER A 61 5.20 14.47 -5.74
C SER A 61 4.13 15.04 -6.70
N ASN A 62 3.68 14.32 -7.74
CA ASN A 62 2.64 14.73 -8.69
C ASN A 62 1.70 13.59 -9.12
N LEU A 63 1.61 12.50 -8.36
CA LEU A 63 0.77 11.35 -8.70
C LEU A 63 -0.47 11.28 -7.80
N SER A 64 -1.67 11.29 -8.40
CA SER A 64 -2.94 11.09 -7.70
C SER A 64 -3.23 9.59 -7.55
N PHE A 65 -3.34 9.10 -6.32
CA PHE A 65 -3.46 7.67 -6.01
C PHE A 65 -4.90 7.16 -5.95
N ASP A 66 -5.89 8.03 -5.99
CA ASP A 66 -7.25 7.60 -5.69
C ASP A 66 -7.79 6.68 -6.79
N ASP A 67 -7.49 6.96 -8.07
CA ASP A 67 -8.00 6.16 -9.21
C ASP A 67 -6.93 5.74 -10.24
N LYS A 68 -5.64 6.04 -9.99
CA LYS A 68 -4.56 5.80 -10.96
C LYS A 68 -3.57 4.76 -10.47
N CYS A 69 -3.25 3.84 -11.36
CA CYS A 69 -2.28 2.77 -11.14
C CYS A 69 -1.04 3.03 -12.00
N TYR A 70 0.13 2.77 -11.43
CA TYR A 70 1.42 3.19 -11.98
C TYR A 70 2.34 2.00 -12.18
N LEU A 71 2.96 1.92 -13.37
CA LEU A 71 4.09 1.04 -13.60
C LEU A 71 5.39 1.76 -13.19
N GLN A 72 6.16 1.12 -12.31
CA GLN A 72 7.47 1.61 -11.89
C GLN A 72 8.49 1.51 -13.03
N LYS A 73 9.43 2.46 -13.08
CA LYS A 73 10.48 2.50 -14.13
C LYS A 73 11.60 1.49 -13.89
N TYR A 74 11.88 1.22 -12.62
CA TYR A 74 13.03 0.43 -12.18
C TYR A 74 12.74 -1.08 -12.28
N SER A 75 13.68 -1.83 -12.86
CA SER A 75 13.68 -3.29 -12.87
C SER A 75 14.59 -3.79 -11.76
N HIS A 76 14.01 -4.29 -10.66
CA HIS A 76 14.80 -4.93 -9.58
C HIS A 76 15.55 -6.18 -10.04
N ARG A 77 15.14 -6.81 -11.16
CA ARG A 77 15.87 -7.96 -11.71
C ARG A 77 17.21 -7.57 -12.30
N ASP A 78 17.24 -6.41 -12.94
CA ASP A 78 18.41 -5.92 -13.70
C ASP A 78 19.13 -4.77 -12.99
N GLU A 79 18.58 -4.28 -11.88
CA GLU A 79 19.06 -3.13 -11.10
C GLU A 79 19.22 -1.86 -11.94
N GLU A 80 18.31 -1.63 -12.90
CA GLU A 80 18.34 -0.45 -13.77
C GLU A 80 16.93 0.04 -14.16
N GLU A 81 16.83 1.32 -14.57
CA GLU A 81 15.60 1.88 -15.14
C GLU A 81 15.38 1.34 -16.57
N LYS A 82 14.54 0.33 -16.73
CA LYS A 82 14.20 -0.24 -18.04
C LYS A 82 12.90 0.30 -18.63
N TYR A 83 11.96 0.70 -17.80
CA TYR A 83 10.60 0.95 -18.24
C TYR A 83 10.26 2.43 -18.23
N LYS A 84 9.45 2.85 -19.21
CA LYS A 84 8.77 4.14 -19.13
C LYS A 84 7.64 4.03 -18.14
N GLN A 85 7.47 5.07 -17.32
CA GLN A 85 6.34 5.18 -16.42
C GLN A 85 5.05 5.16 -17.24
N LYS A 86 4.14 4.26 -16.89
CA LYS A 86 2.80 4.18 -17.48
C LYS A 86 1.78 4.41 -16.39
N VAL A 87 0.73 5.14 -16.75
CA VAL A 87 -0.38 5.47 -15.87
C VAL A 87 -1.66 4.98 -16.51
N VAL A 88 -2.44 4.20 -15.77
CA VAL A 88 -3.76 3.74 -16.21
C VAL A 88 -4.79 4.02 -15.12
N ASN A 89 -6.07 3.98 -15.47
CA ASN A 89 -7.11 3.93 -14.44
C ASN A 89 -7.06 2.54 -13.78
N CYS A 90 -7.02 2.49 -12.45
CA CYS A 90 -6.96 1.22 -11.72
C CYS A 90 -8.13 0.28 -12.06
N ALA A 91 -9.31 0.82 -12.37
CA ALA A 91 -10.47 0.03 -12.78
C ALA A 91 -10.20 -0.86 -14.02
N GLN A 92 -9.28 -0.45 -14.90
CA GLN A 92 -8.89 -1.25 -16.06
C GLN A 92 -8.11 -2.52 -15.67
N LEU A 93 -7.60 -2.58 -14.43
CA LEU A 93 -6.78 -3.66 -13.90
C LEU A 93 -7.53 -4.59 -12.95
N HIS A 94 -8.77 -4.27 -12.55
CA HIS A 94 -9.53 -5.07 -11.57
C HIS A 94 -9.76 -6.53 -12.00
N ASN A 95 -9.79 -6.80 -13.30
CA ASN A 95 -9.94 -8.14 -13.88
C ASN A 95 -8.61 -8.92 -14.00
N VAL A 96 -7.49 -8.29 -13.63
CA VAL A 96 -6.14 -8.86 -13.77
C VAL A 96 -5.46 -8.96 -12.41
N TYR A 97 -5.61 -7.94 -11.58
CA TYR A 97 -4.97 -7.85 -10.27
C TYR A 97 -6.01 -7.72 -9.17
N PRO A 98 -5.86 -8.47 -8.07
CA PRO A 98 -6.62 -8.22 -6.86
C PRO A 98 -6.39 -6.78 -6.37
N TYR A 99 -7.43 -6.18 -5.81
CA TYR A 99 -7.39 -4.81 -5.31
C TYR A 99 -8.18 -4.67 -4.01
N ILE A 100 -7.99 -3.56 -3.30
CA ILE A 100 -8.72 -3.26 -2.06
C ILE A 100 -9.84 -2.28 -2.38
N GLN A 101 -11.07 -2.68 -2.10
CA GLN A 101 -12.22 -1.78 -2.09
C GLN A 101 -12.51 -1.37 -0.65
N ARG A 102 -12.60 -0.06 -0.38
CA ARG A 102 -12.92 0.46 0.95
C ARG A 102 -14.33 1.03 0.95
N ILE A 103 -15.16 0.57 1.88
CA ILE A 103 -16.51 1.10 2.11
C ILE A 103 -16.54 1.61 3.54
N CYS A 104 -16.67 2.92 3.69
CA CYS A 104 -16.68 3.58 4.99
C CYS A 104 -18.05 4.17 5.30
N ASP A 105 -18.47 4.02 6.55
CA ASP A 105 -19.60 4.72 7.16
C ASP A 105 -19.09 5.75 8.20
N ASN A 106 -19.97 6.24 9.08
CA ASN A 106 -19.63 7.18 10.14
C ASN A 106 -18.67 6.59 11.18
N ASP A 107 -18.79 5.31 11.51
CA ASP A 107 -18.04 4.67 12.61
C ASP A 107 -17.04 3.61 12.16
N TYR A 108 -17.21 3.04 10.96
CA TYR A 108 -16.43 1.90 10.48
C TYR A 108 -15.97 2.07 9.04
N CYS A 109 -14.87 1.43 8.69
CA CYS A 109 -14.39 1.25 7.34
C CYS A 109 -14.12 -0.24 7.10
N ASP A 110 -14.88 -0.82 6.19
CA ASP A 110 -14.66 -2.19 5.74
C ASP A 110 -13.75 -2.16 4.51
N GLU A 111 -12.70 -2.98 4.54
CA GLU A 111 -11.81 -3.22 3.41
C GLU A 111 -12.06 -4.60 2.83
N TYR A 112 -12.44 -4.65 1.57
CA TYR A 112 -12.69 -5.87 0.81
C TYR A 112 -11.50 -6.12 -0.11
N PHE A 113 -10.84 -7.26 0.05
CA PHE A 113 -9.85 -7.70 -0.91
C PHE A 113 -10.57 -8.39 -2.07
N MET A 114 -10.68 -7.70 -3.18
CA MET A 114 -11.50 -8.05 -4.33
C MET A 114 -10.66 -8.67 -5.44
N LEU A 115 -11.26 -9.60 -6.19
CA LEU A 115 -10.76 -10.13 -7.45
C LEU A 115 -11.87 -10.09 -8.50
N ASN A 116 -11.58 -9.50 -9.67
CA ASN A 116 -12.50 -9.39 -10.81
C ASN A 116 -13.84 -8.73 -10.47
N ASP A 117 -13.83 -7.70 -9.61
CA ASP A 117 -15.01 -6.94 -9.12
C ASP A 117 -16.12 -7.75 -8.42
N ILE A 118 -16.02 -9.08 -8.37
CA ILE A 118 -17.11 -9.96 -7.95
C ILE A 118 -16.68 -10.85 -6.77
N THR A 119 -15.41 -11.28 -6.74
CA THR A 119 -14.93 -12.24 -5.73
C THR A 119 -14.32 -11.51 -4.56
N ILE A 120 -14.91 -11.67 -3.38
CA ILE A 120 -14.32 -11.21 -2.11
C ILE A 120 -13.41 -12.32 -1.58
N LEU A 121 -12.12 -12.04 -1.51
CA LEU A 121 -11.12 -12.94 -0.95
C LEU A 121 -11.06 -12.82 0.57
N TYR A 122 -11.06 -11.59 1.09
CA TYR A 122 -11.05 -11.30 2.53
C TYR A 122 -11.79 -10.01 2.85
N VAL A 123 -12.28 -9.89 4.08
CA VAL A 123 -12.86 -8.66 4.63
C VAL A 123 -12.12 -8.29 5.90
N LEU A 124 -11.63 -7.06 5.96
CA LEU A 124 -11.04 -6.47 7.16
C LEU A 124 -11.96 -5.35 7.65
N LYS A 125 -12.54 -5.54 8.84
CA LYS A 125 -13.34 -4.50 9.50
C LYS A 125 -12.45 -3.63 10.35
N MET A 126 -12.46 -2.32 10.08
CA MET A 126 -11.71 -1.34 10.85
C MET A 126 -12.66 -0.33 11.49
N THR A 127 -12.39 0.08 12.73
CA THR A 127 -12.99 1.30 13.29
C THR A 127 -12.42 2.50 12.55
N LYS A 128 -13.27 3.47 12.18
CA LYS A 128 -12.84 4.70 11.53
C LYS A 128 -11.86 5.45 12.44
N ASP A 129 -10.78 5.95 11.86
CA ASP A 129 -9.84 6.81 12.59
C ASP A 129 -10.59 8.08 13.03
N LYS A 130 -10.60 8.35 14.34
CA LYS A 130 -11.05 9.64 14.89
C LYS A 130 -10.06 10.74 14.58
#